data_AF-A0A1H3PFQ9-F1
#
_entry.id   AF-A0A1H3PFQ9-F1
#
_cell.length_a   1.000
_cell.length_b   1.000
_cell.length_c   1.000
_cell.angle_alpha   90.00
_cell.angle_beta   90.00
_cell.angle_gamma   90.00
#
_symmetry.space_group_name_H-M   'P 1'
#
loop_
_entity.id
_entity.type
_entity.pdbx_description
1 polymer ?
#
loop_
_entity_poly.entity_id
_entity_poly.type
_entity_poly.pdbx_seq_one_letter_code
_entity_poly.pdbx_strand_id
1 'polypeptide(L)'
;MVVYGTVLPWHTDPGPMPDPAAPLPNWSEFMRVTSLQGAVWRALREENPGSVFIVAGDLNQSLGAKHYYGTTAGRQLLRDSLKQADLTCFTDDEHLPQGLLQHPPIDHICAAAPVGHVLERVDWVGWEGTWEGAGRLSDHSAVAVTLRSVPGV
;
A
#
# COMPACT_ATOMS: atom_id res chain seq x y z
N MET A 1 18.03 -6.67 0.56
CA MET A 1 16.71 -6.09 0.22
C MET A 1 15.68 -7.17 0.42
N VAL A 2 14.55 -6.83 1.02
CA VAL A 2 13.39 -7.70 1.19
C VAL A 2 12.19 -7.00 0.54
N VAL A 3 11.49 -7.69 -0.35
CA VAL A 3 10.28 -7.20 -1.01
C VAL A 3 9.13 -8.15 -0.68
N TYR A 4 8.04 -7.60 -0.18
CA TYR A 4 6.88 -8.34 0.27
C TYR A 4 5.63 -7.88 -0.47
N GLY A 5 5.11 -8.74 -1.36
CA GLY A 5 3.86 -8.51 -2.06
C GLY A 5 2.67 -8.66 -1.11
N THR A 6 1.75 -7.70 -1.07
CA THR A 6 0.53 -7.79 -0.24
C THR A 6 -0.70 -7.42 -1.05
N VAL A 7 -1.76 -8.22 -0.93
CA VAL A 7 -3.13 -7.82 -1.25
C VAL A 7 -3.93 -7.84 0.05
N LEU A 8 -4.46 -6.70 0.46
CA LEU A 8 -5.37 -6.60 1.61
C LEU A 8 -6.81 -6.84 1.16
N PRO A 9 -7.71 -7.30 2.06
CA PRO A 9 -9.10 -7.56 1.71
C PRO A 9 -9.83 -6.35 1.11
N TRP A 10 -10.62 -6.58 0.06
CA TRP A 10 -11.43 -5.53 -0.57
C TRP A 10 -12.77 -5.32 0.15
N HIS A 11 -13.58 -4.37 -0.35
CA HIS A 11 -14.85 -3.94 0.25
C HIS A 11 -15.79 -5.08 0.69
N THR A 12 -15.90 -6.13 -0.11
CA THR A 12 -16.82 -7.26 0.06
C THR A 12 -16.08 -8.59 0.17
N ASP A 13 -14.81 -8.57 0.57
CA ASP A 13 -14.03 -9.78 0.78
C ASP A 13 -14.76 -10.68 1.80
N PRO A 14 -15.10 -11.92 1.45
CA PRO A 14 -15.91 -12.78 2.31
C PRO A 14 -15.05 -13.54 3.33
N GLY A 15 -13.73 -13.31 3.35
CA GLY A 15 -12.77 -14.01 4.20
C GLY A 15 -12.48 -15.44 3.74
N PRO A 16 -11.66 -16.19 4.50
CA PRO A 16 -11.19 -17.52 4.10
C PRO A 16 -12.25 -18.62 4.18
N MET A 17 -13.34 -18.40 4.94
CA MET A 17 -14.43 -19.36 5.15
C MET A 17 -15.77 -18.64 4.97
N PRO A 18 -16.20 -18.41 3.72
CA PRO A 18 -17.40 -17.63 3.43
C PRO A 18 -18.67 -18.41 3.78
N ASP A 19 -19.62 -17.78 4.47
CA ASP A 19 -20.99 -18.28 4.65
C ASP A 19 -21.96 -17.45 3.78
N PRO A 20 -22.49 -18.02 2.67
CA PRO A 20 -23.45 -17.32 1.82
C PRO A 20 -24.75 -16.91 2.53
N ALA A 21 -25.14 -17.61 3.61
CA ALA A 21 -26.33 -17.28 4.39
C ALA A 21 -26.10 -16.15 5.40
N ALA A 22 -24.84 -15.86 5.72
CA ALA A 22 -24.43 -14.85 6.68
C ALA A 22 -23.16 -14.11 6.17
N PRO A 23 -23.29 -13.28 5.12
CA PRO A 23 -22.16 -12.56 4.56
C PRO A 23 -21.54 -11.61 5.60
N LEU A 24 -20.22 -11.48 5.55
CA LEU A 24 -19.51 -10.54 6.42
C LEU A 24 -19.91 -9.10 6.12
N PRO A 25 -20.01 -8.22 7.13
CA PRO A 25 -20.19 -6.79 6.90
C PRO A 25 -19.06 -6.24 6.03
N ASN A 26 -19.41 -5.31 5.15
CA ASN A 26 -18.43 -4.64 4.30
C ASN A 26 -17.25 -4.09 5.11
N TRP A 27 -16.05 -4.25 4.58
CA TRP A 27 -14.77 -3.88 5.22
C TRP A 27 -14.41 -4.61 6.52
N SER A 28 -15.26 -5.48 7.08
CA SER A 28 -14.92 -6.14 8.36
C SER A 28 -13.66 -7.01 8.24
N GLU A 29 -13.50 -7.68 7.10
CA GLU A 29 -12.32 -8.51 6.87
C GLU A 29 -11.06 -7.66 6.69
N PHE A 30 -11.15 -6.52 6.00
CA PHE A 30 -10.06 -5.55 5.92
C PHE A 30 -9.60 -5.11 7.32
N MET A 31 -10.56 -4.75 8.20
CA MET A 31 -10.25 -4.31 9.56
C MET A 31 -9.56 -5.41 10.38
N ARG A 32 -9.99 -6.67 10.21
CA ARG A 32 -9.41 -7.83 10.89
C ARG A 32 -7.99 -8.12 10.39
N VAL A 33 -7.81 -8.21 9.07
CA VAL A 33 -6.56 -8.68 8.45
C VAL A 33 -5.47 -7.61 8.49
N THR A 34 -5.80 -6.34 8.31
CA THR A 34 -4.79 -5.26 8.23
C THR A 34 -3.92 -5.19 9.50
N SER A 35 -4.53 -5.36 10.68
CA SER A 35 -3.79 -5.41 11.95
C SER A 35 -2.80 -6.58 12.02
N LEU A 36 -3.22 -7.76 11.55
CA LEU A 36 -2.38 -8.96 11.52
C LEU A 36 -1.25 -8.80 10.51
N GLN A 37 -1.55 -8.27 9.33
CA GLN A 37 -0.58 -8.03 8.28
C GLN A 37 0.45 -6.97 8.69
N GLY A 38 0.03 -5.91 9.39
CA GLY A 38 0.92 -4.91 9.98
C GLY A 38 1.92 -5.53 10.96
N ALA A 39 1.48 -6.48 11.79
CA ALA A 39 2.38 -7.21 12.68
C ALA A 39 3.40 -8.08 11.92
N VAL A 40 2.99 -8.69 10.80
CA VAL A 40 3.90 -9.44 9.91
C VAL A 40 4.94 -8.52 9.28
N TRP A 41 4.53 -7.36 8.75
CA TRP A 41 5.46 -6.39 8.18
C TRP A 41 6.49 -5.91 9.21
N ARG A 42 6.06 -5.60 10.44
CA ARG A 42 6.95 -5.21 11.53
C ARG A 42 7.94 -6.32 11.88
N ALA A 43 7.48 -7.56 12.04
CA ALA A 43 8.35 -8.69 12.37
C ALA A 43 9.40 -8.92 11.27
N LEU A 44 9.00 -8.91 9.99
CA LEU A 44 9.92 -9.04 8.87
C LEU A 44 10.96 -7.91 8.84
N ARG A 45 10.56 -6.68 9.17
CA ARG A 45 11.46 -5.54 9.28
C ARG A 45 12.47 -5.73 10.42
N GLU A 46 12.02 -6.14 11.60
CA GLU A 46 12.86 -6.40 12.79
C GLU A 46 13.85 -7.54 12.57
N GLU A 47 13.46 -8.58 11.83
CA GLU A 47 14.33 -9.70 11.44
C GLU A 47 15.38 -9.30 10.39
N ASN A 48 15.15 -8.21 9.64
CA ASN A 48 15.99 -7.76 8.53
C ASN A 48 16.41 -6.28 8.65
N PRO A 49 17.01 -5.85 9.78
CA PRO A 49 17.24 -4.42 10.06
C PRO A 49 18.24 -3.79 9.09
N GLY A 50 19.21 -4.56 8.57
CA GLY A 50 20.21 -4.10 7.60
C GLY A 50 19.74 -4.10 6.13
N SER A 51 18.50 -4.48 5.85
CA SER A 51 17.95 -4.46 4.49
C SER A 51 17.00 -3.29 4.27
N VAL A 52 16.98 -2.77 3.04
CA VAL A 52 15.80 -2.06 2.53
C VAL A 52 14.63 -3.03 2.57
N PHE A 53 13.54 -2.64 3.21
CA PHE A 53 12.30 -3.42 3.29
C PHE A 53 11.20 -2.71 2.50
N ILE A 54 10.55 -3.42 1.60
CA ILE A 54 9.52 -2.89 0.70
C ILE A 54 8.26 -3.74 0.83
N VAL A 55 7.14 -3.08 1.05
CA VAL A 55 5.80 -3.64 0.90
C VAL A 55 5.17 -3.03 -0.34
N ALA A 56 4.71 -3.86 -1.27
CA ALA A 56 4.07 -3.39 -2.49
C ALA A 56 2.84 -4.24 -2.85
N GLY A 57 1.76 -3.59 -3.30
CA GLY A 57 0.57 -4.25 -3.83
C GLY A 57 -0.72 -3.53 -3.50
N ASP A 58 -1.85 -4.18 -3.75
CA ASP A 58 -3.19 -3.63 -3.51
C ASP A 58 -3.52 -3.61 -2.02
N LEU A 59 -3.40 -2.43 -1.40
CA LEU A 59 -3.70 -2.26 0.02
C LEU A 59 -5.17 -1.87 0.25
N ASN A 60 -6.01 -1.89 -0.79
CA ASN A 60 -7.46 -1.74 -0.75
C ASN A 60 -7.99 -0.51 0.02
N GLN A 61 -7.18 0.53 0.16
CA GLN A 61 -7.56 1.84 0.69
C GLN A 61 -6.83 2.91 -0.09
N SER A 62 -7.54 3.91 -0.57
CA SER A 62 -6.86 5.10 -1.09
C SER A 62 -6.29 5.88 0.09
N LEU A 63 -4.97 5.95 0.19
CA LEU A 63 -4.32 6.83 1.16
C LEU A 63 -4.40 8.30 0.76
N GLY A 64 -4.68 8.60 -0.51
CA GLY A 64 -5.02 9.96 -0.95
C GLY A 64 -6.52 10.28 -0.92
N ALA A 65 -6.84 11.57 -1.11
CA ALA A 65 -8.18 12.16 -1.28
C ALA A 65 -9.31 11.53 -0.45
N LYS A 66 -9.77 12.25 0.57
CA LYS A 66 -10.75 11.82 1.61
C LYS A 66 -11.99 11.06 1.12
N HIS A 67 -12.41 11.23 -0.14
CA HIS A 67 -13.67 10.71 -0.68
C HIS A 67 -13.54 9.69 -1.83
N TYR A 68 -12.35 9.13 -2.07
CA TYR A 68 -12.18 8.05 -3.05
C TYR A 68 -12.46 6.66 -2.43
N TYR A 69 -11.76 5.60 -2.85
CA TYR A 69 -11.98 4.24 -2.37
C TYR A 69 -11.55 4.02 -0.91
N GLY A 70 -12.27 3.16 -0.18
CA GLY A 70 -12.00 2.85 1.22
C GLY A 70 -12.82 3.65 2.23
N THR A 71 -12.47 3.56 3.51
CA THR A 71 -13.16 4.25 4.62
C THR A 71 -12.17 5.05 5.45
N THR A 72 -12.63 6.09 6.16
CA THR A 72 -11.76 6.85 7.09
C THR A 72 -11.10 5.94 8.13
N ALA A 73 -11.87 5.00 8.70
CA ALA A 73 -11.35 4.06 9.69
C ALA A 73 -10.33 3.08 9.09
N GLY A 74 -10.60 2.54 7.89
CA GLY A 74 -9.68 1.65 7.20
C GLY A 74 -8.37 2.33 6.81
N ARG A 75 -8.43 3.57 6.30
CA ARG A 75 -7.24 4.39 6.01
C ARG A 75 -6.41 4.66 7.26
N GLN A 76 -7.07 5.02 8.37
CA GLN A 76 -6.37 5.25 9.63
C GLN A 76 -5.67 3.97 10.13
N LEU A 77 -6.37 2.84 10.10
CA LEU A 77 -5.79 1.55 10.47
C LEU A 77 -4.58 1.21 9.60
N LEU A 78 -4.68 1.39 8.28
CA LEU A 78 -3.58 1.13 7.37
C LEU A 78 -2.37 2.03 7.67
N ARG A 79 -2.59 3.34 7.87
CA ARG A 79 -1.53 4.28 8.24
C ARG A 79 -0.87 3.89 9.57
N ASP A 80 -1.65 3.47 10.56
CA ASP A 80 -1.12 3.02 11.85
C ASP A 80 -0.31 1.73 11.71
N SER A 81 -0.76 0.76 10.90
CA SER A 81 -0.03 -0.47 10.61
C SER A 81 1.30 -0.23 9.88
N LEU A 82 1.31 0.67 8.88
CA LEU A 82 2.53 1.07 8.19
C LEU A 82 3.51 1.78 9.14
N LYS A 83 3.01 2.73 9.95
CA LYS A 83 3.81 3.45 10.94
C LYS A 83 4.41 2.52 12.00
N GLN A 84 3.66 1.54 12.49
CA GLN A 84 4.15 0.54 13.45
C GLN A 84 5.25 -0.37 12.87
N ALA A 85 5.31 -0.51 11.55
CA ALA A 85 6.34 -1.25 10.84
C ALA A 85 7.49 -0.35 10.31
N ASP A 86 7.50 0.94 10.69
CA ASP A 86 8.48 1.94 10.22
C ASP A 86 8.50 2.10 8.68
N LEU A 87 7.34 1.94 8.04
CA LEU A 87 7.18 2.05 6.60
C LEU A 87 6.64 3.42 6.20
N THR A 88 7.35 4.09 5.29
CA THR A 88 6.86 5.29 4.59
C THR A 88 6.15 4.87 3.30
N CYS A 89 4.93 5.37 3.06
CA CYS A 89 4.22 5.15 1.80
C CYS A 89 4.66 6.18 0.75
N PHE A 90 5.21 5.74 -0.37
CA PHE A 90 5.68 6.62 -1.45
C PHE A 90 4.61 6.89 -2.52
N THR A 91 3.40 6.38 -2.30
CA THR A 91 2.25 6.45 -3.21
C THR A 91 0.99 6.94 -2.49
N ASP A 92 1.15 7.59 -1.34
CA ASP A 92 0.07 8.33 -0.68
C ASP A 92 -0.08 9.76 -1.24
N ASP A 93 -1.00 10.55 -0.71
CA ASP A 93 -1.25 11.93 -1.14
C ASP A 93 -0.12 12.91 -0.83
N GLU A 94 0.72 12.63 0.16
CA GLU A 94 1.85 13.49 0.51
C GLU A 94 3.00 13.31 -0.48
N HIS A 95 3.18 12.08 -0.99
CA HIS A 95 4.34 11.73 -1.79
C HIS A 95 4.04 11.65 -3.29
N LEU A 96 2.89 11.09 -3.70
CA LEU A 96 2.59 10.89 -5.12
C LEU A 96 2.44 12.24 -5.86
N PRO A 97 3.15 12.47 -6.97
CA PRO A 97 3.02 13.72 -7.71
C PRO A 97 1.58 13.98 -8.17
N GLN A 98 1.10 15.20 -7.92
CA GLN A 98 -0.23 15.61 -8.37
C GLN A 98 -0.36 15.47 -9.89
N GLY A 99 -1.41 14.80 -10.34
CA GLY A 99 -1.67 14.60 -11.77
C GLY A 99 -0.88 13.48 -12.43
N LEU A 100 -0.05 12.73 -11.68
CA LEU A 100 0.60 11.52 -12.22
C LEU A 100 -0.42 10.47 -12.66
N LEU A 101 -1.50 10.33 -11.88
CA LEU A 101 -2.66 9.50 -12.18
C LEU A 101 -3.94 10.34 -12.09
N GLN A 102 -4.95 10.00 -12.89
CA GLN A 102 -6.27 10.64 -12.88
C GLN A 102 -7.01 10.43 -11.55
N HIS A 103 -6.74 9.31 -10.90
CA HIS A 103 -7.34 8.93 -9.62
C HIS A 103 -6.26 8.47 -8.63
N PRO A 104 -6.46 8.73 -7.32
CA PRO A 104 -5.58 8.18 -6.29
C PRO A 104 -5.53 6.65 -6.36
N PRO A 105 -4.34 6.04 -6.28
CA PRO A 105 -4.22 4.59 -6.31
C PRO A 105 -4.64 3.97 -4.98
N ILE A 106 -4.99 2.67 -5.04
CA ILE A 106 -5.16 1.81 -3.86
C ILE A 106 -4.02 0.78 -3.76
N ASP A 107 -3.29 0.60 -4.88
CA ASP A 107 -1.99 -0.03 -4.92
C ASP A 107 -0.94 0.91 -4.36
N HIS A 108 -0.16 0.41 -3.40
CA HIS A 108 0.80 1.21 -2.69
C HIS A 108 2.19 0.59 -2.67
N ILE A 109 3.20 1.45 -2.68
CA ILE A 109 4.61 1.10 -2.51
C ILE A 109 5.10 1.80 -1.24
N CYS A 110 5.30 1.00 -0.19
CA CYS A 110 5.77 1.47 1.11
C CYS A 110 7.13 0.88 1.40
N ALA A 111 8.06 1.66 1.96
CA ALA A 111 9.40 1.16 2.24
C ALA A 111 10.04 1.74 3.50
N ALA A 112 10.98 0.98 4.06
CA ALA A 112 11.83 1.35 5.17
C ALA A 112 13.30 1.24 4.77
N ALA A 113 14.13 2.21 5.20
CA ALA A 113 15.57 2.19 4.98
C ALA A 113 16.25 1.14 5.88
N PRO A 114 17.44 0.63 5.53
CA PRO A 114 18.31 -0.03 6.50
C PRO A 114 18.56 0.83 7.74
N VAL A 115 18.83 0.21 8.89
CA VAL A 115 19.25 0.95 10.10
C VAL A 115 20.49 1.80 9.78
N GLY A 116 20.45 3.08 10.17
CA GLY A 116 21.52 4.05 9.88
C GLY A 116 21.48 4.63 8.46
N HIS A 117 20.40 4.37 7.70
CA HIS A 117 20.18 4.93 6.37
C HIS A 117 18.84 5.66 6.31
N VAL A 118 18.65 6.49 5.28
CA VAL A 118 17.37 7.07 4.87
C VAL A 118 17.09 6.70 3.42
N LEU A 119 15.80 6.62 3.06
CA LEU A 119 15.38 6.44 1.68
C LEU A 119 15.13 7.80 1.04
N GLU A 120 15.96 8.16 0.08
CA GLU A 120 15.73 9.26 -0.82
C GLU A 120 14.90 8.80 -2.01
N ARG A 121 13.94 9.63 -2.34
CA ARG A 121 13.04 9.46 -3.48
C ARG A 121 13.68 10.06 -4.72
N VAL A 122 13.77 9.28 -5.79
CA VAL A 122 14.40 9.71 -7.04
C VAL A 122 13.34 10.10 -8.08
N ASP A 123 12.37 9.22 -8.36
CA ASP A 123 11.41 9.43 -9.45
C ASP A 123 10.13 8.58 -9.31
N TRP A 124 9.07 8.95 -10.03
CA TRP A 124 7.87 8.14 -10.24
C TRP A 124 7.51 7.99 -11.70
N VAL A 125 6.96 6.83 -12.03
CA VAL A 125 6.27 6.61 -13.30
C VAL A 125 4.89 6.04 -13.01
N GLY A 126 3.88 6.55 -13.68
CA GLY A 126 2.49 6.08 -13.58
C GLY A 126 1.95 5.72 -14.95
N TRP A 127 1.11 4.69 -14.99
CA TRP A 127 0.38 4.28 -16.19
C TRP A 127 -1.08 4.07 -15.85
N GLU A 128 -1.97 4.71 -16.59
CA GLU A 128 -3.40 4.47 -16.39
C GLU A 128 -3.77 3.04 -16.78
N GLY A 129 -4.78 2.49 -16.09
CA GLY A 129 -5.43 1.23 -16.50
C GLY A 129 -6.14 1.31 -17.86
N THR A 130 -6.12 2.48 -18.51
CA THR A 130 -6.66 2.71 -19.85
C THR A 130 -5.57 3.21 -20.78
N TRP A 131 -5.64 2.81 -22.05
CA TRP A 131 -4.70 3.24 -23.08
C TRP A 131 -5.44 3.71 -24.33
N GLU A 132 -5.00 4.83 -24.90
CA GLU A 132 -5.59 5.39 -26.11
C GLU A 132 -5.51 4.39 -27.27
N GLY A 133 -6.65 4.09 -27.90
CA GLY A 133 -6.75 3.13 -28.99
C GLY A 133 -6.87 1.66 -28.59
N ALA A 134 -6.55 1.29 -27.34
CA ALA A 134 -6.72 -0.08 -26.82
C ALA A 134 -7.87 -0.20 -25.81
N GLY A 135 -8.35 0.92 -25.25
CA GLY A 135 -9.44 0.92 -24.26
C GLY A 135 -8.93 0.57 -22.86
N ARG A 136 -9.73 -0.15 -22.07
CA ARG A 136 -9.39 -0.56 -20.70
C ARG A 136 -8.48 -1.79 -20.72
N LEU A 137 -7.27 -1.65 -20.20
CA LEU A 137 -6.29 -2.72 -20.02
C LEU A 137 -6.37 -3.35 -18.62
N SER A 138 -6.69 -2.53 -17.62
CA SER A 138 -6.79 -2.91 -16.21
C SER A 138 -7.86 -2.05 -15.54
N ASP A 139 -8.43 -2.54 -14.44
CA ASP A 139 -9.23 -1.74 -13.52
C ASP A 139 -8.40 -0.93 -12.53
N HIS A 140 -7.10 -1.22 -12.45
CA HIS A 140 -6.11 -0.49 -11.66
C HIS A 140 -5.12 0.26 -12.56
N SER A 141 -4.64 1.41 -12.08
CA SER A 141 -3.49 2.11 -12.65
C SER A 141 -2.20 1.56 -12.03
N ALA A 142 -1.13 1.47 -12.80
CA ALA A 142 0.17 1.01 -12.32
C ALA A 142 1.04 2.20 -11.89
N VAL A 143 1.87 2.00 -10.87
CA VAL A 143 2.85 2.99 -10.40
C VAL A 143 4.18 2.32 -10.11
N ALA A 144 5.27 3.01 -10.43
CA ALA A 144 6.64 2.63 -10.07
C ALA A 144 7.30 3.80 -9.34
N VAL A 145 8.13 3.48 -8.35
CA VAL A 145 8.94 4.45 -7.59
C VAL A 145 10.40 4.03 -7.65
N THR A 146 11.28 4.97 -7.96
CA THR A 146 12.73 4.77 -7.82
C THR A 146 13.19 5.35 -6.49
N LEU A 147 13.79 4.49 -5.66
CA LEU A 147 14.30 4.83 -4.33
C LEU A 147 15.82 4.65 -4.27
N ARG A 148 16.49 5.49 -3.50
CA ARG A 148 17.92 5.41 -3.21
C ARG A 148 18.12 5.36 -1.70
N SER A 149 18.85 4.37 -1.21
CA SER A 149 19.28 4.33 0.19
C SER A 149 20.59 5.08 0.36
N VAL A 150 20.64 6.04 1.27
CA VAL A 150 21.85 6.81 1.62
C VAL A 150 22.08 6.75 3.13
N PRO A 151 23.34 6.85 3.62
CA PRO A 151 23.59 6.92 5.05
C PRO A 151 22.83 8.09 5.70
N GLY A 152 22.22 7.85 6.85
CA GLY A 152 21.63 8.89 7.69
C GLY A 152 22.74 9.70 8.36
N VAL A 153 22.58 11.02 8.41
CA VAL A 153 23.49 11.95 9.10
C VAL A 153 23.28 11.89 10.61
#